data_AF-A0A0R3RAQ0-F1
#
_entry.id   AF-A0A0R3RAQ0-F1
#
_cell.length_a   1.000
_cell.length_b   1.000
_cell.length_c   1.000
_cell.angle_alpha   90.00
_cell.angle_beta   90.00
_cell.angle_gamma   90.00
#
_symmetry.space_group_name_H-M   'P 1'
#
loop_
_entity.id
_entity.type
_entity.pdbx_description
1 polymer ?
#
loop_
_entity_poly.entity_id
_entity_poly.type
_entity_poly.pdbx_seq_one_letter_code
_entity_poly.pdbx_strand_id
1 'polypeptide(L)'
;MCLRNFVILMALPESSASVSKLPSKDSLKERFRMLHQKRQESRKLNYQQVVEEDHRSKLPKNYDLKRKRQEWELKEMEMKKAAEERGEDYERLKALKTQADLIERKEAIKRRKKPDRGFSDYEAMTLRQYQRLSGNIKPDIKAYEKMREVIGTNEFYPGVDTLISGTHYPTDAALNRLAEDIKAQ
;
A
#
# COMPACT_ATOMS: atom_id res chain seq x y z
N MET A 1 -18.75 24.21 46.32
CA MET A 1 -19.41 22.93 46.66
C MET A 1 -18.49 21.79 46.25
N CYS A 2 -18.10 21.01 47.26
CA CYS A 2 -17.45 19.70 47.29
C CYS A 2 -16.79 19.14 46.01
N LEU A 3 -15.46 19.10 46.05
CA LEU A 3 -14.61 18.12 45.36
C LEU A 3 -15.06 16.70 45.73
N ARG A 4 -15.56 15.93 44.76
CA ARG A 4 -15.66 14.47 44.89
C ARG A 4 -14.43 13.85 44.23
N ASN A 5 -13.40 13.69 45.05
CA ASN A 5 -12.28 12.79 44.80
C ASN A 5 -12.81 11.39 44.50
N PHE A 6 -12.73 10.97 43.24
CA PHE A 6 -12.97 9.59 42.84
C PHE A 6 -11.63 8.85 42.91
N VAL A 7 -11.26 8.41 44.12
CA VAL A 7 -10.10 7.55 44.34
C VAL A 7 -10.47 6.14 43.85
N ILE A 8 -9.91 5.73 42.73
CA ILE A 8 -9.92 4.34 42.29
C ILE A 8 -9.06 3.56 43.27
N LEU A 9 -9.73 2.86 44.17
CA LEU A 9 -9.17 1.92 45.14
C LEU A 9 -8.63 0.69 44.38
N MET A 10 -7.42 0.78 43.81
CA MET A 10 -6.71 -0.43 43.39
C MET A 10 -6.19 -1.12 44.65
N ALA A 11 -6.88 -2.19 45.05
CA ALA A 11 -6.48 -3.09 46.10
C ALA A 11 -5.09 -3.67 45.78
N LEU A 12 -4.07 -3.12 46.45
CA LEU A 12 -2.75 -3.73 46.58
C LEU A 12 -2.92 -4.95 47.50
N PRO A 13 -2.42 -6.14 47.14
CA PRO A 13 -2.44 -7.27 48.06
C PRO A 13 -1.49 -6.97 49.23
N GLU A 14 -2.08 -6.80 50.42
CA GLU A 14 -1.38 -6.69 51.69
C GLU A 14 -0.57 -7.98 51.93
N SER A 15 0.74 -7.91 51.65
CA SER A 15 1.71 -8.94 52.01
C SER A 15 1.90 -8.91 53.52
N SER A 16 1.22 -9.81 54.22
CA SER A 16 1.42 -10.08 55.64
C SER A 16 2.90 -10.35 55.93
N ALA A 17 3.50 -9.48 56.75
CA ALA A 17 4.86 -9.63 57.24
C ALA A 17 4.88 -10.70 58.34
N SER A 18 5.26 -11.94 57.98
CA SER A 18 5.60 -12.99 58.95
C SER A 18 7.11 -12.99 59.23
N VAL A 19 7.48 -12.73 60.49
CA VAL A 19 8.86 -12.71 60.99
C VAL A 19 9.48 -14.13 60.99
N SER A 20 10.56 -14.25 60.21
CA SER A 20 11.73 -15.15 60.30
C SER A 20 11.56 -16.63 60.67
N LYS A 21 11.52 -17.48 59.64
CA LYS A 21 12.40 -18.67 59.56
C LYS A 21 13.40 -18.40 58.45
N LEU A 22 14.71 -18.53 58.72
CA LEU A 22 15.72 -18.47 57.66
C LEU A 22 15.30 -19.47 56.58
N PRO A 23 15.13 -19.04 55.31
CA PRO A 23 14.74 -19.96 54.26
C PRO A 23 15.76 -21.10 54.24
N SER A 24 15.28 -22.35 54.24
CA SER A 24 16.15 -23.51 54.10
C SER A 24 17.08 -23.26 52.92
N LYS A 25 18.35 -23.65 53.04
CA LYS A 25 19.40 -23.35 52.05
C LYS A 25 18.94 -23.72 50.62
N ASP A 26 18.09 -24.73 50.49
CA ASP A 26 17.56 -25.16 49.20
C ASP A 26 16.47 -24.22 48.64
N SER A 27 15.57 -23.70 49.47
CA SER A 27 14.61 -22.66 49.06
C SER A 27 15.29 -21.34 48.67
N LEU A 28 16.43 -21.03 49.30
CA LEU A 28 17.26 -19.88 48.93
C LEU A 28 17.95 -20.09 47.57
N LYS A 29 18.52 -21.28 47.34
CA LYS A 29 19.10 -21.66 46.03
C LYS A 29 18.07 -21.62 44.91
N GLU A 30 16.85 -22.09 45.16
CA GLU A 30 15.76 -22.06 44.18
C GLU A 30 15.34 -20.63 43.83
N ARG A 31 15.19 -19.75 44.84
CA ARG A 31 14.97 -18.32 44.62
C ARG A 31 16.09 -17.66 43.82
N PHE A 32 17.35 -18.02 44.06
CA PHE A 32 18.48 -17.52 43.27
C PHE A 32 18.46 -18.00 41.82
N ARG A 33 18.06 -19.26 41.55
CA ARG A 33 17.88 -19.76 40.19
C ARG A 33 16.77 -19.00 39.46
N MET A 34 15.63 -18.80 40.11
CA MET A 34 14.51 -18.01 39.58
C MET A 34 14.92 -16.55 39.31
N LEU A 35 15.67 -15.93 40.21
CA LEU A 35 16.19 -14.57 40.02
C LEU A 35 17.15 -14.51 38.82
N HIS A 36 18.03 -15.51 38.69
CA HIS A 36 18.95 -15.59 37.56
C HIS A 36 18.18 -15.75 36.24
N GLN A 37 17.19 -16.65 36.18
CA GLN A 37 16.31 -16.82 35.02
C GLN A 37 15.62 -15.51 34.65
N LYS A 38 14.96 -14.84 35.61
CA LYS A 38 14.31 -13.54 35.39
C LYS A 38 15.28 -12.45 34.91
N ARG A 39 16.52 -12.44 35.41
CA ARG A 39 17.56 -11.49 34.97
C ARG A 39 17.99 -11.78 33.52
N GLN A 40 18.11 -13.05 33.15
CA GLN A 40 18.44 -13.42 31.77
C GLN A 40 17.28 -13.13 30.82
N GLU A 41 16.04 -13.43 31.22
CA GLU A 41 14.83 -13.09 30.47
C GLU A 41 14.73 -11.58 30.25
N SER A 42 14.93 -10.77 31.30
CA SER A 42 14.92 -9.31 31.16
C SER A 42 16.01 -8.80 30.21
N ARG A 43 17.23 -9.34 30.28
CA ARG A 43 18.31 -8.99 29.34
C ARG A 43 17.95 -9.33 27.90
N LYS A 44 17.37 -10.52 27.68
CA LYS A 44 16.94 -10.98 26.35
C LYS A 44 15.82 -10.11 25.80
N LEU A 45 14.81 -9.81 26.60
CA LEU A 45 13.69 -8.96 26.20
C LEU A 45 14.15 -7.54 25.87
N ASN A 46 15.03 -6.96 26.68
CA ASN A 46 15.57 -5.63 26.41
C ASN A 46 16.38 -5.62 25.10
N TYR A 47 17.22 -6.63 24.87
CA TYR A 47 17.97 -6.74 23.63
C TYR A 47 17.03 -6.89 22.41
N GLN A 48 16.00 -7.73 22.52
CA GLN A 48 14.99 -7.91 21.47
C GLN A 48 14.27 -6.60 21.15
N GLN A 49 13.87 -5.82 22.17
CA GLN A 49 13.22 -4.53 21.97
C GLN A 49 14.12 -3.53 21.24
N VAL A 50 15.39 -3.41 21.65
CA VAL A 50 16.36 -2.52 20.98
C VAL A 50 16.57 -2.92 19.52
N VAL A 51 16.67 -4.23 19.25
CA VAL A 51 16.80 -4.75 17.88
C VAL A 51 15.53 -4.50 17.05
N GLU A 52 14.34 -4.68 17.63
CA GLU A 52 13.07 -4.43 16.95
C GLU A 52 12.87 -2.93 16.64
N GLU A 53 13.27 -2.05 17.55
CA GLU A 53 13.24 -0.60 17.34
C GLU A 53 14.19 -0.18 16.21
N ASP A 54 15.43 -0.70 16.21
CA ASP A 54 16.40 -0.48 15.13
C ASP A 54 15.91 -1.06 13.79
N HIS A 55 15.26 -2.22 13.81
CA HIS A 55 14.63 -2.78 12.62
C HIS A 55 13.50 -1.88 12.12
N ARG A 56 12.61 -1.40 13.01
CA ARG A 56 11.51 -0.48 12.64
C ARG A 56 12.01 0.85 12.10
N SER A 57 13.10 1.38 12.63
CA SER A 57 13.69 2.65 12.16
C SER A 57 14.32 2.51 10.78
N LYS A 58 14.90 1.35 10.47
CA LYS A 58 15.46 1.01 9.15
C LYS A 58 14.40 0.70 8.10
N LEU A 59 13.18 0.36 8.52
CA LEU A 59 12.08 0.07 7.60
C LEU A 59 11.61 1.34 6.90
N PRO A 60 11.35 1.28 5.57
CA PRO A 60 10.72 2.39 4.87
C PRO A 60 9.34 2.69 5.48
N LYS A 61 8.98 3.98 5.60
CA LYS A 61 7.67 4.42 6.14
C LYS A 61 6.45 3.77 5.45
N ASN A 62 6.60 3.33 4.20
CA ASN A 62 5.54 2.69 3.42
C ASN A 62 5.46 1.16 3.59
N TYR A 63 6.34 0.55 4.38
CA TYR A 63 6.47 -0.91 4.51
C TYR A 63 5.16 -1.56 4.99
N ASP A 64 4.56 -1.03 6.05
CA ASP A 64 3.31 -1.59 6.61
C ASP A 64 2.14 -1.47 5.64
N LEU A 65 2.07 -0.38 4.86
CA LEU A 65 1.04 -0.21 3.83
C LEU A 65 1.23 -1.22 2.69
N LYS A 66 2.49 -1.47 2.29
CA LYS A 66 2.82 -2.46 1.27
C LYS A 66 2.48 -3.88 1.76
N ARG A 67 2.85 -4.21 3.00
CA ARG A 67 2.49 -5.45 3.69
C ARG A 67 0.98 -5.68 3.71
N LYS A 68 0.21 -4.71 4.20
CA LYS A 68 -1.25 -4.79 4.26
C LYS A 68 -1.89 -4.99 2.88
N ARG A 69 -1.34 -4.33 1.85
CA ARG A 69 -1.79 -4.52 0.47
C ARG A 69 -1.53 -5.95 0.00
N GLN A 70 -0.32 -6.47 0.20
CA GLN A 70 0.05 -7.84 -0.17
C GLN A 70 -0.80 -8.87 0.56
N GLU A 71 -1.04 -8.68 1.87
CA GLU A 71 -1.93 -9.55 2.64
C GLU A 71 -3.37 -9.52 2.12
N TRP A 72 -3.85 -8.36 1.68
CA TRP A 72 -5.17 -8.24 1.08
C TRP A 72 -5.25 -8.95 -0.28
N GLU A 73 -4.23 -8.80 -1.13
CA GLU A 73 -4.13 -9.50 -2.43
C GLU A 73 -4.07 -11.02 -2.24
N LEU A 74 -3.29 -11.52 -1.28
CA LEU A 74 -3.21 -12.94 -0.95
C LEU A 74 -4.56 -13.50 -0.49
N LYS A 75 -5.24 -12.79 0.43
CA LYS A 75 -6.59 -13.17 0.87
C LYS A 75 -7.58 -13.16 -0.28
N GLU A 76 -7.49 -12.19 -1.20
CA GLU A 76 -8.35 -12.14 -2.37
C GLU A 76 -8.14 -13.36 -3.28
N MET A 77 -6.87 -13.72 -3.51
CA MET A 77 -6.49 -14.91 -4.29
C MET A 77 -6.95 -16.22 -3.63
N GLU A 78 -6.78 -16.37 -2.32
CA GLU A 78 -7.27 -17.52 -1.54
C GLU A 78 -8.79 -17.66 -1.65
N MET A 79 -9.52 -16.55 -1.47
CA MET A 79 -10.98 -16.55 -1.57
C MET A 79 -11.48 -16.84 -2.99
N LYS A 80 -10.72 -16.43 -4.01
CA LYS A 80 -11.00 -16.76 -5.40
C LYS A 80 -10.80 -18.26 -5.65
N LYS A 81 -9.68 -18.84 -5.22
CA LYS A 81 -9.42 -20.29 -5.31
C LYS A 81 -10.49 -21.11 -4.59
N ALA A 82 -10.86 -20.72 -3.37
CA ALA A 82 -11.91 -21.40 -2.61
C ALA A 82 -13.31 -21.27 -3.23
N ALA A 83 -13.56 -20.25 -4.07
CA ALA A 83 -14.80 -20.14 -4.85
C ALA A 83 -14.74 -21.04 -6.10
N GLU A 84 -13.60 -21.07 -6.79
CA GLU A 84 -13.34 -21.95 -7.93
C GLU A 84 -13.44 -23.43 -7.54
N GLU A 85 -12.87 -23.84 -6.41
CA GLU A 85 -12.97 -25.20 -5.86
C GLU A 85 -14.42 -25.61 -5.54
N ARG A 86 -15.26 -24.64 -5.16
CA ARG A 86 -16.70 -24.85 -4.90
C ARG A 86 -17.55 -24.73 -6.17
N GLY A 87 -16.96 -24.37 -7.32
CA GLY A 87 -17.66 -24.16 -8.59
C GLY A 87 -18.54 -22.89 -8.63
N GLU A 88 -18.29 -21.93 -7.74
CA GLU A 88 -19.05 -20.67 -7.65
C GLU A 88 -18.31 -19.52 -8.33
N ASP A 89 -19.06 -18.58 -8.92
CA ASP A 89 -18.48 -17.35 -9.47
C ASP A 89 -18.09 -16.36 -8.35
N TYR A 90 -16.79 -16.12 -8.23
CA TYR A 90 -16.20 -15.23 -7.23
C TYR A 90 -16.71 -13.78 -7.34
N GLU A 91 -16.90 -13.25 -8.55
CA GLU A 91 -17.32 -11.86 -8.73
C GLU A 91 -18.74 -11.64 -8.21
N ARG A 92 -19.62 -12.61 -8.46
CA ARG A 92 -20.99 -12.61 -7.96
C ARG A 92 -21.03 -12.70 -6.44
N LEU A 93 -20.25 -13.58 -5.83
CA LEU A 93 -20.15 -13.70 -4.36
C LEU A 93 -19.60 -12.42 -3.73
N LYS A 94 -18.61 -11.80 -4.37
CA LYS A 94 -18.02 -10.54 -3.90
C LYS A 94 -19.05 -9.41 -3.95
N ALA A 95 -19.80 -9.30 -5.05
CA ALA A 95 -20.87 -8.33 -5.19
C ALA A 95 -21.96 -8.50 -4.13
N LEU A 96 -22.38 -9.74 -3.84
CA LEU A 96 -23.35 -10.05 -2.78
C LEU A 96 -22.85 -9.70 -1.37
N LYS A 97 -21.55 -9.88 -1.10
CA LYS A 97 -20.95 -9.57 0.20
C LYS A 97 -20.73 -8.07 0.41
N THR A 98 -20.53 -7.31 -0.67
CA THR A 98 -20.29 -5.86 -0.57
C THR A 98 -21.59 -5.09 -0.35
N GLN A 99 -21.64 -4.28 0.70
CA GLN A 99 -22.77 -3.38 0.97
C GLN A 99 -22.89 -2.30 -0.12
N ALA A 100 -24.14 -1.96 -0.48
CA ALA A 100 -24.46 -0.95 -1.49
C ALA A 100 -23.83 0.43 -1.17
N ASP A 101 -23.91 0.88 0.08
CA ASP A 101 -23.34 2.17 0.52
C ASP A 101 -21.83 2.28 0.25
N LEU A 102 -21.09 1.16 0.38
CA LEU A 102 -19.66 1.14 0.12
C LEU A 102 -19.35 1.22 -1.38
N ILE A 103 -20.21 0.65 -2.22
CA ILE A 103 -20.11 0.75 -3.68
C ILE A 103 -20.36 2.19 -4.10
N GLU A 104 -21.44 2.80 -3.62
CA GLU A 104 -21.78 4.20 -3.94
C GLU A 104 -20.67 5.17 -3.50
N ARG A 105 -20.11 4.99 -2.29
CA ARG A 105 -18.96 5.79 -1.84
C ARG A 105 -17.75 5.62 -2.75
N LYS A 106 -17.43 4.40 -3.17
CA LYS A 106 -16.31 4.14 -4.10
C LYS A 106 -16.54 4.82 -5.44
N GLU A 107 -17.75 4.76 -5.98
CA GLU A 107 -18.12 5.43 -7.22
C GLU A 107 -18.11 6.96 -7.08
N ALA A 108 -18.58 7.50 -5.95
CA ALA A 108 -18.49 8.92 -5.63
C ALA A 108 -17.03 9.41 -5.58
N ILE A 109 -16.13 8.62 -4.98
CA ILE A 109 -14.70 8.93 -4.95
C ILE A 109 -14.10 8.91 -6.36
N LYS A 110 -14.44 7.93 -7.20
CA LYS A 110 -13.98 7.88 -8.61
C LYS A 110 -14.48 9.07 -9.43
N ARG A 111 -15.72 9.51 -9.20
CA ARG A 111 -16.32 10.69 -9.84
C ARG A 111 -15.72 12.01 -9.34
N ARG A 112 -15.10 12.02 -8.15
CA ARG A 112 -14.54 13.24 -7.55
C ARG A 112 -13.29 13.67 -8.33
N LYS A 113 -13.44 14.75 -9.09
CA LYS A 113 -12.33 15.41 -9.79
C LYS A 113 -11.35 15.99 -8.76
N LYS A 114 -10.05 15.94 -9.07
CA LYS A 114 -9.03 16.62 -8.26
C LYS A 114 -9.16 18.13 -8.52
N PRO A 115 -9.41 18.96 -7.49
CA PRO A 115 -9.49 20.40 -7.68
C PRO A 115 -8.14 20.94 -8.16
N ASP A 116 -8.17 21.95 -9.03
CA ASP A 116 -6.94 22.66 -9.42
C ASP A 116 -6.39 23.41 -8.21
N ARG A 117 -5.08 23.29 -7.98
CA ARG A 117 -4.39 23.94 -6.87
C ARG A 117 -3.94 25.37 -7.21
N GLY A 118 -4.22 25.82 -8.43
CA GLY A 118 -3.85 27.14 -8.93
C GLY A 118 -2.48 27.14 -9.60
N PHE A 119 -2.04 28.34 -10.01
CA PHE A 119 -0.73 28.53 -10.60
C PHE A 119 0.36 28.35 -9.52
N SER A 120 1.39 27.57 -9.85
CA SER A 120 2.56 27.39 -8.99
C SER A 120 3.82 27.82 -9.75
N ASP A 121 4.20 27.04 -10.77
CA ASP A 121 5.31 27.30 -11.68
C ASP A 121 4.88 27.00 -13.12
N TYR A 122 5.58 27.60 -14.09
CA TYR A 122 5.35 27.32 -15.50
C TYR A 122 5.56 25.84 -15.85
N GLU A 123 6.59 25.19 -15.30
CA GLU A 123 6.85 23.76 -15.51
C GLU A 123 5.72 22.89 -14.94
N ALA A 124 5.23 23.22 -13.75
CA ALA A 124 4.15 22.49 -13.13
C ALA A 124 2.84 22.66 -13.92
N MET A 125 2.62 23.83 -14.53
CA MET A 125 1.47 24.09 -15.39
C MET A 125 1.56 23.33 -16.71
N THR A 126 2.71 23.35 -17.39
CA THR A 126 2.92 22.62 -18.65
C THR A 126 2.83 21.11 -18.43
N LEU A 127 3.36 20.60 -17.32
CA LEU A 127 3.24 19.19 -16.95
C LEU A 127 1.77 18.80 -16.71
N ARG A 128 0.97 19.63 -16.04
CA ARG A 128 -0.48 19.38 -15.86
C ARG A 128 -1.22 19.38 -17.20
N GLN A 129 -0.93 20.33 -18.08
CA GLN A 129 -1.50 20.37 -19.42
C GLN A 129 -1.12 19.13 -20.23
N TYR A 130 0.16 18.74 -20.22
CA TYR A 130 0.65 17.55 -20.90
C TYR A 130 0.01 16.26 -20.37
N GLN A 131 -0.13 16.11 -19.05
CA GLN A 131 -0.80 14.94 -18.45
C GLN A 131 -2.28 14.87 -18.82
N ARG A 132 -2.97 16.02 -18.89
CA ARG A 132 -4.37 16.08 -19.34
C ARG A 132 -4.49 15.68 -20.80
N LEU A 133 -3.64 16.23 -21.66
CA LEU A 133 -3.66 15.93 -23.11
C LEU A 133 -3.30 14.46 -23.36
N SER A 134 -2.22 13.96 -22.77
CA SER A 134 -1.81 12.56 -22.93
C SER A 134 -2.84 11.55 -22.39
N GLY A 135 -3.54 11.87 -21.30
CA GLY A 135 -4.63 11.05 -20.79
C GLY A 135 -5.90 11.04 -21.64
N ASN A 136 -6.11 12.06 -22.48
CA ASN A 136 -7.26 12.15 -23.39
C ASN A 136 -7.03 11.40 -24.71
N ILE A 137 -5.77 11.17 -25.09
CA ILE A 137 -5.40 10.46 -26.32
C ILE A 137 -5.82 9.00 -26.19
N LYS A 138 -6.68 8.54 -27.10
CA LYS A 138 -7.09 7.13 -27.21
C LYS A 138 -6.38 6.49 -28.40
N PRO A 139 -5.38 5.60 -28.18
CA PRO A 139 -4.64 4.98 -29.28
C PRO A 139 -5.51 3.94 -30.02
N ASP A 140 -5.40 3.90 -31.35
CA ASP A 140 -5.99 2.85 -32.18
C ASP A 140 -5.03 1.65 -32.29
N ILE A 141 -5.32 0.61 -31.50
CA ILE A 141 -4.49 -0.60 -31.41
C ILE A 141 -4.38 -1.31 -32.77
N LYS A 142 -5.44 -1.29 -33.59
CA LYS A 142 -5.44 -1.98 -34.89
C LYS A 142 -4.50 -1.29 -35.88
N ALA A 143 -4.50 0.04 -35.88
CA ALA A 143 -3.59 0.82 -36.71
C ALA A 143 -2.13 0.63 -36.27
N TYR A 144 -1.89 0.56 -34.96
CA TYR A 144 -0.58 0.29 -34.38
C TYR A 144 -0.03 -1.09 -34.78
N GLU A 145 -0.85 -2.15 -34.70
CA GLU A 145 -0.46 -3.51 -35.08
C GLU A 145 -0.12 -3.62 -36.57
N LYS A 146 -0.92 -2.99 -37.45
CA LYS A 146 -0.63 -2.93 -38.89
C LYS A 146 0.69 -2.24 -39.17
N MET A 147 0.97 -1.13 -38.49
CA MET A 147 2.23 -0.40 -38.65
C MET A 147 3.43 -1.24 -38.19
N ARG A 148 3.27 -2.00 -37.09
CA ARG A 148 4.28 -2.93 -36.60
C ARG A 148 4.61 -4.02 -37.62
N GLU A 149 3.60 -4.56 -38.30
CA GLU A 149 3.79 -5.59 -39.34
C GLU A 149 4.50 -5.04 -40.58
N VAL A 150 4.16 -3.82 -41.01
CA VAL A 150 4.75 -3.19 -42.22
C VAL A 150 6.21 -2.78 -42.02
N ILE A 151 6.55 -2.21 -40.86
CA ILE A 151 7.90 -1.69 -40.58
C ILE A 151 8.85 -2.81 -40.11
N GLY A 152 8.33 -3.87 -39.47
CA GLY A 152 9.13 -4.93 -38.88
C GLY A 152 9.71 -4.57 -37.51
N THR A 153 10.25 -5.55 -36.78
CA THR A 153 10.57 -5.39 -35.34
C THR A 153 11.74 -4.45 -35.06
N ASN A 154 12.74 -4.40 -35.94
CA ASN A 154 14.01 -3.70 -35.67
C ASN A 154 13.90 -2.18 -35.87
N GLU A 155 13.06 -1.72 -36.80
CA GLU A 155 12.85 -0.29 -37.06
C GLU A 155 11.66 0.27 -36.27
N PHE A 156 10.71 -0.58 -35.88
CA PHE A 156 9.56 -0.17 -35.06
C PHE A 156 9.91 0.12 -33.59
N TYR A 157 10.94 -0.54 -33.05
CA TYR A 157 11.48 -0.27 -31.72
C TYR A 157 12.90 0.32 -31.82
N PRO A 158 13.02 1.59 -32.27
CA PRO A 158 14.32 2.20 -32.51
C PRO A 158 15.10 2.42 -31.20
N GLY A 159 16.40 2.13 -31.26
CA GLY A 159 17.37 2.51 -30.23
C GLY A 159 17.92 3.92 -30.48
N VAL A 160 18.87 4.36 -29.64
CA VAL A 160 19.51 5.68 -29.79
C VAL A 160 20.28 5.79 -31.12
N ASP A 161 20.89 4.69 -31.56
CA ASP A 161 21.77 4.66 -32.73
C ASP A 161 21.08 4.16 -34.02
N THR A 162 19.79 3.84 -33.98
CA THR A 162 19.06 3.37 -35.16
C THR A 162 18.58 4.55 -35.99
N LEU A 163 19.04 4.66 -37.23
CA LEU A 163 18.57 5.68 -38.16
C LEU A 163 17.18 5.29 -38.68
N ILE A 164 16.15 5.96 -38.17
CA ILE A 164 14.78 5.84 -38.69
C ILE A 164 14.75 6.58 -40.02
N SER A 165 14.47 5.84 -41.10
CA SER A 165 14.25 6.45 -42.39
C SER A 165 12.97 7.29 -42.33
N GLY A 166 12.96 8.50 -42.89
CA GLY A 166 11.80 9.41 -42.90
C GLY A 166 10.62 8.93 -43.76
N THR A 167 10.34 7.63 -43.76
CA THR A 167 9.34 6.92 -44.58
C THR A 167 7.94 6.98 -43.99
N HIS A 168 7.78 7.44 -42.74
CA HIS A 168 6.47 7.57 -42.13
C HIS A 168 5.78 8.86 -42.60
N TYR A 169 4.88 8.71 -43.57
CA TYR A 169 3.93 9.74 -43.96
C TYR A 169 2.59 9.48 -43.26
N PRO A 170 2.17 10.36 -42.31
CA PRO A 170 0.88 10.20 -41.65
C PRO A 170 -0.25 10.34 -42.68
N THR A 171 -1.35 9.62 -42.45
CA THR A 171 -2.56 9.77 -43.26
C THR A 171 -3.20 11.14 -43.04
N ASP A 172 -3.89 11.67 -44.04
CA ASP A 172 -4.59 12.97 -43.95
C ASP A 172 -5.61 12.99 -42.79
N ALA A 173 -6.25 11.85 -42.52
CA ALA A 173 -7.15 11.70 -41.38
C ALA A 173 -6.44 11.90 -40.03
N ALA A 174 -5.19 11.45 -39.89
CA ALA A 174 -4.40 11.66 -38.68
C ALA A 174 -3.98 13.14 -38.53
N LEU A 175 -3.64 13.81 -39.64
CA LEU A 175 -3.33 15.24 -39.64
C LEU A 175 -4.54 16.08 -39.26
N ASN A 176 -5.73 15.75 -39.76
CA ASN A 176 -6.96 16.45 -39.40
C ASN A 176 -7.31 16.30 -37.91
N ARG A 177 -7.16 15.09 -37.35
CA ARG A 177 -7.33 14.86 -35.90
C ARG A 177 -6.35 15.70 -35.07
N LEU A 178 -5.08 15.75 -35.48
CA LEU A 178 -4.07 16.58 -34.81
C LEU A 178 -4.45 18.07 -34.88
N ALA A 179 -4.92 18.54 -36.03
CA ALA A 179 -5.34 19.94 -36.20
C ALA A 179 -6.56 20.28 -35.34
N GLU A 180 -7.52 19.36 -35.21
CA GLU A 180 -8.66 19.51 -34.29
C GLU A 180 -8.20 19.56 -32.82
N ASP A 181 -7.27 18.68 -32.43
CA ASP A 181 -6.72 18.65 -31.08
C ASP A 181 -5.96 19.95 -30.73
N ILE A 182 -5.17 20.50 -31.66
CA ILE A 182 -4.48 21.79 -31.46
C ILE A 182 -5.47 22.94 -31.33
N LYS A 183 -6.56 22.94 -32.10
CA LYS A 183 -7.61 23.96 -31.98
C LYS A 183 -8.39 23.84 -30.66
N ALA A 184 -8.44 22.65 -30.08
CA ALA A 184 -9.12 22.38 -28.82
C ALA A 184 -8.24 22.59 -27.58
N GLN A 185 -6.93 22.79 -27.75
CA GLN A 185 -5.97 23.07 -26.67
C GLN A 185 -6.17 24.45 -26.07
#